data_AF-A0A1V5BRP8-F1
#
_entry.id   AF-A0A1V5BRP8-F1
#
_cell.length_a   1.000
_cell.length_b   1.000
_cell.length_c   1.000
_cell.angle_alpha   90.00
_cell.angle_beta   90.00
_cell.angle_gamma   90.00
#
_symmetry.space_group_name_H-M   'P 1'
#
loop_
_entity.id
_entity.type
_entity.pdbx_description
1 polymer ?
#
loop_
_entity_poly.entity_id
_entity_poly.type
_entity_poly.pdbx_seq_one_letter_code
_entity_poly.pdbx_strand_id
1 'polypeptide(L)'
;MIVSNCLKTEEGIIVPIYSVPTKIDRKEVACKAIEMGILLSIGDIEIPIPEDMVDYITTHRKVLIYFLDGEKYLNEPAVKLEIPQELIYEAKGVYKHFKNDQR
;
A
#
# COMPACT_ATOMS: atom_id res chain seq x y z
N MET A 1 -7.86 0.53 9.14
CA MET A 1 -6.66 0.33 10.00
C MET A 1 -5.46 0.86 9.24
N ILE A 2 -4.79 1.86 9.79
CA ILE A 2 -3.59 2.43 9.17
C ILE A 2 -2.40 1.55 9.54
N VAL A 3 -1.72 1.02 8.54
CA VAL A 3 -0.46 0.31 8.74
C VAL A 3 0.65 1.35 8.87
N SER A 4 1.44 1.26 9.94
CA SER A 4 2.50 2.23 10.21
C SER A 4 3.71 2.08 9.30
N ASN A 5 4.02 0.86 8.85
CA ASN A 5 5.25 0.56 8.11
C ASN A 5 4.99 -0.41 6.95
N CYS A 6 5.69 -0.21 5.83
CA CYS A 6 5.82 -1.20 4.76
C CYS A 6 7.30 -1.45 4.46
N LEU A 7 7.62 -2.64 3.94
CA LEU A 7 8.97 -3.02 3.52
C LEU A 7 9.03 -3.06 2.01
N LYS A 8 9.99 -2.33 1.43
CA LYS A 8 10.33 -2.40 0.01
C LYS A 8 11.02 -3.75 -0.31
N THR A 9 10.64 -4.38 -1.41
CA THR A 9 11.25 -5.64 -1.89
C THR A 9 11.70 -5.51 -3.34
N GLU A 10 12.14 -6.59 -3.97
CA GLU A 10 12.46 -6.57 -5.41
C GLU A 10 11.20 -6.51 -6.28
N GLU A 11 10.07 -7.05 -5.82
CA GLU A 11 8.85 -7.17 -6.66
C GLU A 11 7.70 -6.26 -6.23
N GLY A 12 7.84 -5.58 -5.09
CA GLY A 12 6.80 -4.69 -4.56
C GLY A 12 6.98 -4.44 -3.07
N ILE A 13 5.88 -4.38 -2.33
CA ILE A 13 5.91 -4.09 -0.89
C ILE A 13 5.37 -5.23 -0.04
N ILE A 14 5.97 -5.43 1.13
CA ILE A 14 5.46 -6.27 2.20
C ILE A 14 4.85 -5.38 3.29
N VAL A 15 3.67 -5.75 3.75
CA VAL A 15 2.86 -4.99 4.71
C VAL A 15 2.59 -5.88 5.93
N PRO A 16 3.39 -5.77 7.00
CA PRO A 16 3.14 -6.47 8.25
C PRO A 16 2.04 -5.78 9.07
N ILE A 17 1.05 -6.53 9.55
CA ILE A 17 -0.07 -6.01 10.33
C ILE A 17 -0.22 -6.82 11.62
N TYR A 18 -0.04 -6.17 12.78
CA TYR A 18 -0.12 -6.79 14.12
C TYR A 18 -1.54 -7.07 14.61
N SER A 19 -2.56 -6.74 13.82
CA SER A 19 -3.95 -6.98 14.16
C SER A 19 -4.67 -7.57 12.96
N VAL A 20 -5.39 -8.68 13.17
CA VAL A 20 -6.18 -9.31 12.12
C VAL A 20 -7.42 -8.46 11.87
N PRO A 21 -7.60 -7.86 10.66
CA PRO A 21 -8.82 -7.15 10.34
C PRO A 21 -9.99 -8.13 10.26
N THR A 22 -11.17 -7.68 10.67
CA THR A 22 -12.41 -8.47 10.71
C THR A 22 -12.89 -8.88 9.31
N LYS A 23 -12.52 -8.14 8.26
CA LYS A 23 -12.74 -8.50 6.85
C LYS A 23 -11.59 -7.97 6.00
N ILE A 24 -11.14 -8.79 5.06
CA ILE A 24 -10.28 -8.36 3.97
C ILE A 24 -11.08 -8.57 2.70
N ASP A 25 -11.83 -7.56 2.28
CA ASP A 25 -12.41 -7.62 0.95
C ASP A 25 -11.31 -7.33 -0.06
N ARG A 26 -10.82 -8.40 -0.69
CA ARG A 26 -9.75 -8.34 -1.68
C ARG A 26 -10.18 -7.64 -2.98
N LYS A 27 -11.47 -7.29 -3.13
CA LYS A 27 -12.02 -6.67 -4.34
C LYS A 27 -11.95 -5.14 -4.33
N GLU A 28 -11.79 -4.53 -3.17
CA GLU A 28 -11.78 -3.06 -3.03
C GLU A 28 -10.34 -2.57 -2.89
N VAL A 29 -9.68 -2.32 -4.03
CA VAL A 29 -8.37 -1.68 -4.09
C VAL A 29 -8.54 -0.26 -4.60
N ALA A 30 -8.04 0.73 -3.85
CA ALA A 30 -8.09 2.13 -4.22
C ALA A 30 -6.78 2.85 -3.88
N CYS A 31 -6.44 3.88 -4.64
CA CYS A 31 -5.29 4.75 -4.37
C CYS A 31 -5.77 6.19 -4.25
N LYS A 32 -5.26 6.94 -3.27
CA LYS A 32 -5.58 8.36 -3.08
C LYS A 32 -4.32 9.15 -2.80
N ALA A 33 -4.16 10.31 -3.43
CA ALA A 33 -3.07 11.23 -3.07
C ALA A 33 -3.30 11.83 -1.67
N ILE A 34 -2.26 11.85 -0.85
CA ILE A 34 -2.21 12.49 0.46
C ILE A 34 -1.00 13.41 0.54
N GLU A 35 -0.92 14.25 1.56
CA GLU A 35 0.14 15.27 1.71
C GLU A 35 1.56 14.69 1.60
N MET A 36 1.79 13.49 2.14
CA MET A 36 3.11 12.84 2.18
C MET A 36 3.30 11.72 1.13
N GLY A 37 2.42 11.59 0.14
CA GLY A 37 2.53 10.57 -0.91
C GLY A 37 1.19 10.02 -1.38
N ILE A 38 1.05 8.69 -1.35
CA ILE A 38 -0.16 7.98 -1.79
C ILE A 38 -0.67 7.09 -0.66
N LEU A 39 -1.97 7.11 -0.39
CA LEU A 39 -2.65 6.15 0.47
C LEU A 39 -3.23 5.03 -0.39
N LEU A 40 -2.75 3.80 -0.20
CA LEU A 40 -3.31 2.59 -0.79
C LEU A 40 -4.32 1.98 0.18
N SER A 41 -5.55 1.78 -0.27
CA SER A 41 -6.63 1.14 0.49
C SER A 41 -6.93 -0.24 -0.08
N ILE A 42 -6.98 -1.26 0.77
CA ILE A 42 -7.34 -2.64 0.45
C ILE A 42 -8.38 -3.09 1.47
N GLY A 43 -9.66 -2.97 1.11
CA GLY A 43 -10.76 -3.07 2.07
C GLY A 43 -10.54 -2.13 3.26
N ASP A 44 -10.53 -2.67 4.48
CA ASP A 44 -10.33 -1.89 5.71
C ASP A 44 -8.85 -1.54 6.01
N ILE A 45 -7.91 -1.92 5.15
CA ILE A 45 -6.47 -1.71 5.37
C ILE A 45 -6.02 -0.48 4.59
N GLU A 46 -5.42 0.48 5.30
CA GLU A 46 -4.85 1.70 4.72
C GLU A 46 -3.32 1.65 4.85
N ILE A 47 -2.62 1.71 3.73
CA ILE A 47 -1.16 1.62 3.63
C ILE A 47 -0.63 2.94 3.07
N PRO A 48 0.02 3.78 3.89
CA PRO A 48 0.69 4.97 3.39
C PRO A 48 1.94 4.56 2.61
N ILE A 49 2.01 5.00 1.36
CA ILE A 49 3.18 4.91 0.49
C ILE A 49 3.84 6.29 0.49
N PRO A 50 5.03 6.42 1.10
CA PRO A 50 5.72 7.70 1.18
C PRO A 50 6.18 8.19 -0.19
N GLU A 51 6.38 9.50 -0.33
CA GLU A 51 6.76 10.17 -1.58
C GLU A 51 7.93 9.49 -2.30
N ASP A 52 8.98 9.14 -1.57
CA ASP A 52 10.20 8.51 -2.10
C ASP A 52 9.96 7.10 -2.68
N MET A 53 8.83 6.48 -2.35
CA MET A 53 8.39 5.19 -2.87
C MET A 53 7.36 5.30 -4.00
N VAL A 54 6.84 6.50 -4.32
CA VAL A 54 5.80 6.68 -5.34
C VAL A 54 6.29 6.25 -6.74
N ASP A 55 7.51 6.61 -7.12
CA ASP A 55 8.06 6.14 -8.41
C ASP A 55 8.30 4.63 -8.40
N TYR A 56 8.77 4.09 -7.27
CA TYR A 56 9.03 2.66 -7.13
C TYR A 56 7.76 1.82 -7.30
N ILE A 57 6.66 2.19 -6.63
CA ILE A 57 5.41 1.43 -6.66
C ILE A 57 4.75 1.46 -8.05
N THR A 58 5.06 2.47 -8.89
CA THR A 58 4.55 2.50 -10.27
C THR A 58 5.07 1.35 -11.13
N THR A 59 6.26 0.85 -10.82
CA THR A 59 6.90 -0.28 -11.51
C THR A 59 6.70 -1.59 -10.76
N HIS A 60 6.79 -1.57 -9.43
CA HIS A 60 6.74 -2.76 -8.57
C HIS A 60 5.43 -2.80 -7.79
N ARG A 61 4.38 -3.28 -8.45
CA ARG A 61 2.98 -3.13 -7.99
C ARG A 61 2.49 -4.24 -7.07
N LYS A 62 3.33 -5.24 -6.75
CA LYS A 62 2.91 -6.34 -5.89
C LYS A 62 2.81 -5.86 -4.44
N VAL A 63 1.78 -6.32 -3.75
CA VAL A 63 1.55 -6.07 -2.33
C VAL A 63 1.31 -7.39 -1.65
N LEU A 64 2.12 -7.67 -0.63
CA LEU A 64 2.04 -8.88 0.18
C LEU A 64 1.70 -8.47 1.61
N ILE A 65 0.55 -8.91 2.12
CA ILE A 65 0.12 -8.59 3.48
C ILE A 65 0.34 -9.82 4.36
N TYR A 66 1.01 -9.61 5.49
CA TYR A 66 1.20 -10.61 6.53
C TYR A 66 0.52 -10.16 7.82
N PHE A 67 -0.31 -11.04 8.39
CA PHE A 67 -0.79 -10.83 9.76
C PHE A 67 0.22 -11.41 10.73
N LEU A 68 0.75 -10.53 11.58
CA LEU A 68 1.72 -10.90 12.59
C LEU A 68 0.96 -11.43 13.81
N ASP A 69 1.12 -12.72 14.05
CA ASP A 69 0.81 -13.37 15.32
C ASP A 69 2.16 -13.53 16.03
N GLY A 70 2.41 -12.74 17.09
CA GLY A 70 3.72 -12.59 17.73
C GLY A 70 4.36 -13.88 18.26
N GLU A 71 3.64 -15.01 18.17
CA GLU A 71 4.05 -16.33 18.62
C GLU A 71 4.36 -17.31 17.48
N LYS A 72 4.15 -16.93 16.21
CA LYS A 72 4.28 -17.85 15.06
C LYS A 72 5.17 -17.31 13.95
N TYR A 73 5.93 -18.22 13.34
CA TYR A 73 6.63 -17.95 12.09
C TYR A 73 5.62 -17.71 10.96
N LEU A 74 5.93 -16.74 10.09
CA LEU A 74 5.15 -16.42 8.90
C LEU A 74 5.66 -17.26 7.74
N ASN A 75 4.80 -18.12 7.21
CA ASN A 75 5.16 -18.97 6.07
C ASN A 75 4.70 -18.39 4.74
N GLU A 76 3.46 -17.89 4.68
CA GLU A 76 2.86 -17.33 3.46
C GLU A 76 2.08 -16.04 3.79
N PRO A 77 2.02 -15.09 2.84
CA PRO A 77 1.23 -13.88 3.05
C PRO A 77 -0.25 -14.23 3.00
N ALA A 78 -1.01 -13.60 3.90
CA ALA A 78 -2.45 -13.76 3.97
C ALA A 78 -3.16 -13.12 2.76
N VAL A 79 -2.52 -12.12 2.14
CA VAL A 79 -3.01 -11.47 0.92
C VAL A 79 -1.85 -11.28 -0.05
N LYS A 80 -2.07 -11.68 -1.30
CA LYS A 80 -1.22 -11.37 -2.45
C LYS A 80 -2.08 -10.63 -3.46
N LEU A 81 -1.70 -9.42 -3.82
CA LEU A 81 -2.38 -8.68 -4.88
C LEU A 81 -1.40 -7.83 -5.67
N GLU A 82 -1.84 -7.40 -6.83
CA GLU A 82 -1.16 -6.42 -7.65
C GLU A 82 -2.04 -5.18 -7.75
N ILE A 83 -1.48 -4.02 -7.46
CA ILE A 83 -2.22 -2.76 -7.56
C ILE A 83 -2.50 -2.48 -9.04
N PRO A 84 -3.75 -2.21 -9.43
CA PRO A 84 -4.07 -1.80 -10.79
C PRO A 84 -3.24 -0.59 -11.23
N GLN A 85 -2.67 -0.68 -12.43
CA GLN A 85 -1.80 0.35 -12.98
C GLN A 85 -2.45 1.74 -12.93
N GLU A 86 -3.67 1.82 -13.44
CA GLU A 86 -4.44 3.05 -13.61
C GLU A 86 -4.58 3.82 -12.30
N LEU A 87 -4.89 3.11 -11.20
CA LEU A 87 -5.04 3.70 -9.87
C LEU A 87 -3.76 4.35 -9.35
N ILE A 88 -2.59 3.73 -9.58
CA ILE A 88 -1.32 4.31 -9.14
C ILE A 88 -0.97 5.54 -9.98
N TYR A 89 -1.17 5.47 -11.30
CA TYR A 89 -0.87 6.60 -12.18
C TYR A 89 -1.79 7.80 -11.89
N GLU A 90 -3.07 7.55 -11.65
CA GLU A 90 -4.03 8.57 -11.25
C GLU A 90 -3.61 9.24 -9.93
N ALA A 91 -3.39 8.44 -8.88
CA ALA A 91 -2.98 8.98 -7.57
C ALA A 91 -1.63 9.72 -7.65
N LYS A 92 -0.66 9.23 -8.43
CA LYS A 92 0.61 9.91 -8.68
C LYS A 92 0.42 11.24 -9.41
N GLY A 93 -0.47 11.28 -10.40
CA GLY A 93 -0.80 12.51 -11.13
C GLY A 93 -1.37 13.57 -10.20
N VAL A 94 -2.36 13.20 -9.38
CA VAL A 94 -2.97 14.07 -8.38
C VAL A 94 -1.94 14.54 -7.35
N TYR A 95 -1.10 13.63 -6.83
CA TYR A 95 -0.05 13.97 -5.88
C TYR A 95 0.94 15.01 -6.43
N LYS A 96 1.40 14.84 -7.68
CA LYS A 96 2.28 15.81 -8.35
C LYS A 96 1.63 17.17 -8.51
N HIS A 97 0.33 17.21 -8.81
CA HIS A 97 -0.41 18.47 -8.90
C HIS A 97 -0.46 19.19 -7.55
N PHE A 98 -0.81 18.48 -6.47
CA PHE A 98 -0.80 19.05 -5.11
C PHE A 98 0.57 19.60 -4.72
N LYS A 99 1.65 18.88 -5.03
CA LYS A 99 3.01 19.33 -4.72
C LYS A 99 3.41 20.59 -5.50
N ASN A 100 2.92 20.73 -6.72
CA ASN A 100 3.20 21.92 -7.55
C ASN A 100 2.39 23.13 -7.09
N ASP A 101 1.16 22.94 -6.61
CA ASP A 101 0.32 24.04 -6.09
C ASP A 101 0.80 24.59 -4.73
N GLN A 102 1.62 23.82 -4.01
CA GLN A 102 2.23 24.23 -2.74
C GLN A 102 3.62 24.89 -2.89
N ARG A 103 4.13 25.05 -4.11
CA ARG A 103 5.42 25.70 -4.42
C ARG A 103 5.23 27.10 -5.01
#